data_AF-A0A6H1L7H7-F1
#
_entry.id   AF-A0A6H1L7H7-F1
#
_cell.length_a   1.000
_cell.length_b   1.000
_cell.length_c   1.000
_cell.angle_alpha   90.00
_cell.angle_beta   90.00
_cell.angle_gamma   90.00
#
_symmetry.space_group_name_H-M   'P 1'
#
loop_
_entity.id
_entity.type
_entity.pdbx_description
1 polymer ?
#
loop_
_entity_poly.entity_id
_entity_poly.type
_entity_poly.pdbx_seq_one_letter_code
_entity_poly.pdbx_strand_id
1 'polypeptide(L)'
;MAHHHKSNRAVEGNPEDGHGRGLPRRPDQEDLAQRTQRDRKDVDLRTRKSPSPEADYQAERDEIDREVGAGEIPASTAPRKARAPYPPTRYKG
;
A
#
# COMPACT_ATOMS: atom_id res chain seq x y z
N MET A 1 49.20 -50.74 -6.75
CA MET A 1 47.85 -50.55 -6.16
C MET A 1 47.55 -49.07 -6.17
N ALA A 2 46.68 -48.62 -7.09
CA ALA A 2 46.31 -47.21 -7.15
C ALA A 2 45.25 -46.93 -6.06
N HIS A 3 45.48 -45.91 -5.24
CA HIS A 3 44.48 -45.48 -4.26
C HIS A 3 43.27 -44.88 -5.01
N HIS A 4 42.12 -45.54 -4.92
CA HIS A 4 40.88 -45.14 -5.59
C HIS A 4 40.07 -44.06 -4.83
N HIS A 5 40.68 -43.37 -3.88
CA HIS A 5 39.98 -42.39 -3.05
C HIS A 5 40.29 -40.97 -3.53
N LYS A 6 39.23 -40.22 -3.84
CA LYS A 6 39.30 -38.78 -4.09
C LYS A 6 39.55 -38.06 -2.76
N SER A 7 40.39 -37.03 -2.75
CA SER A 7 40.65 -36.23 -1.55
C SER A 7 39.41 -35.45 -1.11
N ASN A 8 39.27 -35.15 0.18
CA ASN A 8 38.14 -34.36 0.70
C ASN A 8 37.98 -33.03 -0.04
N ARG A 9 39.10 -32.39 -0.40
CA ARG A 9 39.09 -31.17 -1.23
C ARG A 9 38.49 -31.37 -2.62
N ALA A 10 38.72 -32.52 -3.25
CA ALA A 10 38.10 -32.88 -4.52
C ALA A 10 36.62 -33.27 -4.37
N VAL A 11 36.18 -33.64 -3.17
CA VAL A 11 34.78 -33.97 -2.84
C VAL A 11 33.97 -32.72 -2.46
N GLU A 12 34.58 -31.77 -1.74
CA GLU A 12 33.91 -30.58 -1.22
C GLU A 12 33.82 -29.45 -2.25
N GLY A 13 34.76 -29.37 -3.20
CA GLY A 13 34.74 -28.34 -4.25
C GLY A 13 35.15 -26.94 -3.77
N ASN A 14 35.13 -25.96 -4.67
CA ASN A 14 35.40 -24.56 -4.34
C ASN A 14 34.21 -23.96 -3.55
N PRO A 15 34.39 -23.43 -2.32
CA PRO A 15 33.31 -22.80 -1.56
C PRO A 15 32.73 -21.56 -2.24
N GLU A 16 33.50 -20.88 -3.08
CA GLU A 16 33.06 -19.67 -3.80
C GLU A 16 32.16 -20.00 -5.01
N ASP A 17 32.40 -21.12 -5.71
CA ASP A 17 31.73 -21.45 -6.99
C ASP A 17 30.66 -22.54 -6.91
N GLY A 18 30.28 -22.95 -5.70
CA GLY A 18 29.03 -23.69 -5.47
C GLY A 18 29.03 -25.16 -5.92
N HIS A 19 29.49 -26.03 -5.03
CA HIS A 19 29.03 -27.43 -4.97
C HIS A 19 28.34 -27.70 -3.63
N GLY A 20 27.33 -26.87 -3.30
CA GLY A 20 26.41 -27.15 -2.21
C GLY A 20 25.58 -28.39 -2.54
N ARG A 21 25.74 -29.45 -1.75
CA ARG A 21 25.03 -30.75 -1.77
C ARG A 21 23.53 -30.68 -2.13
N GLY A 22 23.19 -30.46 -3.40
CA GLY A 22 21.81 -30.31 -3.87
C GLY A 22 21.05 -29.11 -3.30
N LEU A 23 21.72 -28.18 -2.62
CA LEU A 23 21.08 -26.97 -2.10
C LEU A 23 21.04 -25.90 -3.19
N PRO A 24 19.94 -25.14 -3.30
CA PRO A 24 19.86 -24.00 -4.21
C PRO A 24 21.06 -23.08 -4.00
N ARG A 25 21.58 -22.53 -5.10
CA ARG A 25 22.64 -21.52 -5.02
C ARG A 25 22.17 -20.38 -4.11
N ARG A 26 23.07 -19.89 -3.25
CA ARG A 26 22.79 -18.67 -2.49
C ARG A 26 22.51 -17.54 -3.51
N PRO A 27 21.45 -16.74 -3.29
CA PRO A 27 21.24 -15.55 -4.11
C PRO A 27 22.46 -14.64 -4.03
N ASP A 28 22.70 -13.90 -5.11
CA ASP A 28 23.67 -12.81 -5.11
C ASP A 28 23.32 -11.79 -4.00
N GLN A 29 24.33 -11.28 -3.30
CA GLN A 29 24.14 -10.29 -2.24
C GLN A 29 23.59 -8.97 -2.76
N GLU A 30 23.98 -8.57 -3.97
CA GLU A 30 23.48 -7.36 -4.62
C GLU A 30 22.00 -7.51 -4.96
N ASP A 31 21.61 -8.66 -5.54
CA ASP A 31 20.22 -8.96 -5.86
C ASP A 31 19.35 -9.01 -4.59
N LEU A 32 19.88 -9.58 -3.51
CA LEU A 32 19.20 -9.64 -2.21
C LEU A 32 18.97 -8.24 -1.63
N ALA A 33 19.98 -7.36 -1.71
CA ALA A 33 19.88 -5.98 -1.25
C ALA A 33 18.86 -5.17 -2.07
N GLN A 34 18.87 -5.33 -3.39
CA GLN A 34 17.91 -4.69 -4.30
C GLN A 34 16.47 -5.12 -4.00
N ARG A 35 16.24 -6.43 -3.80
CA ARG A 35 14.92 -6.96 -3.42
C ARG A 35 14.45 -6.38 -2.08
N THR A 36 15.33 -6.39 -1.07
CA THR A 36 15.02 -5.82 0.24
C THR A 36 14.64 -4.33 0.16
N GLN A 37 15.34 -3.56 -0.68
CA GLN A 37 15.01 -2.14 -0.88
C GLN A 37 13.65 -1.95 -1.56
N ARG A 38 13.34 -2.76 -2.58
CA ARG A 38 12.04 -2.74 -3.26
C ARG A 38 10.91 -3.07 -2.28
N ASP A 39 11.07 -4.14 -1.51
CA ASP A 39 10.08 -4.57 -0.53
C ASP A 39 9.82 -3.48 0.53
N ARG A 40 10.87 -2.79 1.00
CA ARG A 40 10.71 -1.65 1.92
C ARG A 40 9.92 -0.49 1.31
N LYS A 41 10.16 -0.15 0.04
CA LYS A 41 9.41 0.90 -0.66
C LYS A 41 7.94 0.52 -0.82
N ASP A 42 7.68 -0.73 -1.20
CA ASP A 42 6.31 -1.22 -1.39
C ASP A 42 5.53 -1.28 -0.07
N VAL A 43 6.18 -1.69 1.02
CA VAL A 43 5.59 -1.65 2.36
C VAL A 43 5.36 -0.22 2.82
N ASP A 44 6.34 0.67 2.65
CA ASP A 44 6.19 2.10 3.01
C ASP A 44 4.97 2.72 2.30
N LEU A 45 4.82 2.46 1.00
CA LEU A 45 3.66 2.90 0.20
C LEU A 45 2.33 2.34 0.71
N ARG A 46 2.28 1.08 1.14
CA ARG A 46 1.08 0.46 1.73
C ARG A 46 0.77 0.99 3.13
N THR A 47 1.79 1.41 3.88
CA THR A 47 1.65 1.96 5.23
C THR A 47 1.51 3.47 5.28
N ARG A 48 1.62 4.18 4.13
CA ARG A 48 1.21 5.58 4.06
C ARG A 48 -0.24 5.63 4.52
N LYS A 49 -0.44 6.18 5.72
CA LYS A 49 -1.75 6.29 6.32
C LYS A 49 -2.64 6.97 5.30
N SER A 50 -3.66 6.26 4.84
CA SER A 50 -4.84 6.91 4.30
C SER A 50 -5.24 8.00 5.28
N PRO A 51 -5.67 9.19 4.80
CA PRO A 51 -6.26 10.18 5.68
C PRO A 51 -7.26 9.49 6.61
N SER A 52 -7.24 9.87 7.89
CA SER A 52 -8.22 9.33 8.83
C SER A 52 -9.62 9.67 8.33
N PRO A 53 -10.65 8.87 8.64
CA PRO A 53 -12.03 9.21 8.27
C PRO A 53 -12.46 10.62 8.70
N GLU A 54 -11.93 11.10 9.82
CA GLU A 54 -12.13 12.48 10.28
C GLU A 54 -11.50 13.51 9.34
N ALA A 55 -10.27 13.27 8.86
CA ALA A 55 -9.58 14.16 7.94
C ALA A 55 -10.28 14.21 6.58
N ASP A 56 -10.82 13.09 6.11
CA ASP A 56 -11.64 13.04 4.89
C ASP A 56 -12.94 13.84 5.08
N TYR A 57 -13.63 13.65 6.21
CA TYR A 57 -14.85 14.39 6.53
C TYR A 57 -14.62 15.91 6.61
N GLN A 58 -13.52 16.33 7.23
CA GLN A 58 -13.17 17.76 7.33
C GLN A 58 -12.83 18.33 5.95
N ALA A 59 -12.08 17.60 5.12
CA ALA A 59 -11.76 18.06 3.76
C ALA A 59 -13.02 18.24 2.90
N GLU A 60 -13.98 17.31 2.98
CA GLU A 60 -15.27 17.41 2.30
C GLU A 60 -16.09 18.60 2.82
N ARG A 61 -16.11 18.82 4.14
CA ARG A 61 -16.74 19.98 4.77
C ARG A 61 -16.18 21.30 4.27
N ASP A 62 -14.85 21.42 4.24
CA ASP A 62 -14.16 22.63 3.79
C ASP A 62 -14.43 22.91 2.32
N GLU A 63 -14.53 21.87 1.48
CA GLU A 63 -14.90 22.00 0.08
C GLU A 63 -16.34 22.48 -0.09
N ILE A 64 -17.30 21.91 0.65
CA ILE A 64 -18.70 22.35 0.63
C ILE A 64 -18.82 23.82 1.08
N ASP A 65 -18.12 24.21 2.13
CA ASP A 65 -18.15 25.59 2.62
C ASP A 65 -17.57 26.59 1.59
N ARG A 66 -16.52 26.18 0.86
CA ARG A 66 -15.98 26.94 -0.28
C ARG A 66 -17.01 27.09 -1.40
N GLU A 67 -17.66 26.00 -1.81
CA GLU A 67 -18.68 26.01 -2.87
C GLU A 67 -19.90 26.87 -2.49
N VAL A 68 -20.31 26.82 -1.23
CA VAL A 68 -21.35 27.69 -0.67
C VAL A 68 -20.90 29.15 -0.70
N GLY A 69 -19.66 29.45 -0.30
CA GLY A 69 -19.09 30.80 -0.36
C GLY A 69 -18.95 31.33 -1.79
N ALA A 70 -18.68 30.45 -2.76
CA ALA A 70 -18.63 30.76 -4.19
C ALA A 70 -20.03 30.89 -4.83
N GLY A 71 -21.08 30.43 -4.14
CA GLY A 71 -22.45 30.41 -4.66
C GLY A 71 -22.73 29.27 -5.66
N GLU A 72 -21.85 28.27 -5.73
CA GLU A 72 -22.02 27.08 -6.56
C GLU A 72 -23.08 26.12 -5.97
N ILE A 73 -23.15 26.05 -4.64
CA ILE A 73 -24.21 25.35 -3.90
C ILE A 73 -25.15 26.36 -3.22
N PRO A 74 -26.48 26.21 -3.34
CA PRO A 74 -27.41 27.06 -2.62
C PRO A 74 -27.34 26.80 -1.12
N ALA A 75 -26.91 27.81 -0.35
CA ALA A 75 -27.08 27.81 1.09
C ALA A 75 -28.58 27.82 1.42
N SER A 76 -29.05 26.81 2.15
CA SER A 76 -30.44 26.80 2.63
C SER A 76 -30.62 27.87 3.71
N THR A 77 -31.10 29.06 3.34
CA THR A 77 -31.29 30.18 4.27
C THR A 77 -32.47 29.96 5.23
N ALA A 78 -33.40 29.06 4.91
CA ALA A 78 -34.61 28.83 5.70
C ALA A 78 -34.34 27.90 6.91
N PRO A 79 -34.83 28.28 8.12
CA PRO A 79 -34.75 27.42 9.30
C PRO A 79 -35.52 26.12 9.06
N ARG A 80 -35.13 25.02 9.72
CA ARG A 80 -35.69 23.67 9.50
C ARG A 80 -37.23 23.63 9.53
N LYS A 81 -37.87 24.48 10.37
CA LYS A 81 -39.34 24.60 10.50
C LYS A 81 -40.03 25.22 9.29
N ALA A 82 -39.33 26.03 8.50
CA ALA A 82 -39.85 26.68 7.30
C ALA A 82 -39.61 25.86 6.03
N ARG A 83 -38.89 24.74 6.13
CA ARG A 83 -38.65 23.84 4.99
C ARG A 83 -39.88 22.98 4.75
N ALA A 84 -40.13 22.66 3.48
CA ALA A 84 -41.16 21.68 3.15
C ALA A 84 -40.87 20.35 3.86
N PRO A 85 -41.88 19.67 4.43
CA PRO A 85 -41.69 18.40 5.09
C PRO A 85 -41.15 17.35 4.10
N TYR A 86 -40.18 16.54 4.54
CA TYR A 86 -39.62 15.44 3.78
C TYR A 86 -39.77 14.12 4.58
N PRO A 87 -40.33 13.05 4.00
CA PRO A 87 -40.92 12.99 2.65
C PRO A 87 -42.20 13.85 2.53
N PRO A 88 -42.54 14.33 1.32
CA PRO A 88 -43.75 15.12 1.13
C PRO A 88 -44.98 14.32 1.56
N THR A 89 -45.91 14.97 2.26
CA THR A 89 -47.15 14.34 2.76
C THR A 89 -48.07 13.84 1.64
N ARG A 90 -47.89 14.36 0.42
CA ARG A 90 -48.52 13.87 -0.79
C ARG A 90 -47.50 13.93 -1.93
N TYR A 91 -47.30 12.80 -2.60
CA TYR A 91 -46.64 12.76 -3.90
C TYR A 91 -47.66 13.17 -4.97
N LYS A 92 -47.34 14.17 -5.79
CA LYS A 92 -48.12 14.44 -7.00
C LYS A 92 -47.80 13.32 -8.00
N GLY A 93 -48.77 12.44 -8.23
CA GLY A 93 -48.75 11.46 -9.32
C GLY A 93 -49.12 12.10 -10.65
#